data_AF-A0A0N1GLD3-F1
#
_entry.id   AF-A0A0N1GLD3-F1
#
_cell.length_a   1.000
_cell.length_b   1.000
_cell.length_c   1.000
_cell.angle_alpha   90.00
_cell.angle_beta   90.00
_cell.angle_gamma   90.00
#
_symmetry.space_group_name_H-M   'P 1'
#
loop_
_entity.id
_entity.type
_entity.pdbx_description
1 polymer ?
#
loop_
_entity_poly.entity_id
_entity_poly.type
_entity_poly.pdbx_seq_one_letter_code
_entity_poly.pdbx_strand_id
1 'polypeptide(L)'
;MRRRSLRDRSAATAALRASGLPRYWAGNYPSLRTPEAAAAAEEHVVGTLATLPLPYRLAYTCALRTLPAAYRIVAGHRMARAADGAGMARLAALPGFAEVLRATTALALYGALDGRISISASTRTRTRTRPRTAA
;
A
#
# COMPACT_ATOMS: atom_id res chain seq x y z
N MET A 1 16.74 9.38 18.25
CA MET A 1 16.35 9.14 16.84
C MET A 1 14.99 8.46 16.62
N ARG A 2 14.50 7.54 17.48
CA ARG A 2 13.23 6.79 17.28
C ARG A 2 11.96 7.63 17.02
N ARG A 3 11.81 8.82 17.63
CA ARG A 3 10.60 9.65 17.49
C ARG A 3 10.40 10.23 16.08
N ARG A 4 11.48 10.46 15.32
CA ARG A 4 11.41 11.00 13.95
C ARG A 4 10.89 9.94 12.98
N SER A 5 11.41 8.72 13.06
CA SER A 5 10.96 7.56 12.26
C SER A 5 9.47 7.21 12.44
N LEU A 6 8.91 7.40 13.63
CA LEU A 6 7.48 7.15 13.88
C LEU A 6 6.59 8.23 13.27
N ARG A 7 6.97 9.51 13.40
CA ARG A 7 6.23 10.61 12.76
C ARG A 7 6.26 10.50 11.25
N ASP A 8 7.43 10.13 10.72
CA ASP A 8 7.68 9.91 9.31
C ASP A 8 6.79 8.81 8.73
N ARG A 9 6.68 7.67 9.44
CA ARG A 9 5.75 6.60 9.08
C ARG A 9 4.29 7.04 9.18
N SER A 10 3.88 7.71 10.25
CA SER A 10 2.50 8.18 10.38
C SER A 10 2.09 9.18 9.28
N ALA A 11 3.01 10.06 8.87
CA ALA A 11 2.77 11.02 7.80
C ALA A 11 2.65 10.32 6.43
N ALA A 12 3.49 9.32 6.17
CA ALA A 12 3.41 8.50 4.96
C ALA A 12 2.12 7.66 4.92
N THR A 13 1.73 7.04 6.03
CA THR A 13 0.44 6.33 6.15
C THR A 13 -0.74 7.27 5.88
N ALA A 14 -0.73 8.46 6.48
CA ALA A 14 -1.78 9.45 6.26
C ALA A 14 -1.85 9.91 4.79
N ALA A 15 -0.69 10.16 4.16
CA ALA A 15 -0.63 10.52 2.74
C ALA A 15 -1.12 9.40 1.83
N LEU A 16 -0.76 8.14 2.12
CA LEU A 16 -1.21 6.97 1.37
C LEU A 16 -2.74 6.75 1.50
N ARG A 17 -3.29 6.91 2.70
CA ARG A 17 -4.75 6.81 2.91
C ARG A 17 -5.48 7.95 2.20
N ALA A 18 -4.93 9.16 2.26
CA ALA A 18 -5.50 10.34 1.60
C ALA A 18 -5.42 10.27 0.06
N SER A 19 -4.45 9.54 -0.49
CA SER A 19 -4.29 9.42 -1.94
C SER A 19 -5.39 8.62 -2.62
N GLY A 20 -6.13 7.81 -1.85
CA GLY A 20 -7.14 6.90 -2.38
C GLY A 20 -6.58 5.60 -2.96
N LEU A 21 -5.25 5.42 -3.01
CA LEU A 21 -4.61 4.22 -3.55
C LEU A 21 -5.10 2.92 -2.92
N PRO A 22 -5.27 2.80 -1.59
CA PRO A 22 -5.79 1.57 -0.99
C PRO A 22 -7.18 1.16 -1.52
N ARG A 23 -8.03 2.15 -1.86
CA ARG A 23 -9.35 1.89 -2.45
C ARG A 23 -9.23 1.48 -3.91
N TYR A 24 -8.34 2.12 -4.67
CA TYR A 24 -8.02 1.69 -6.04
C TYR A 24 -7.52 0.26 -6.08
N TRP A 25 -6.62 -0.10 -5.16
CA TRP A 25 -6.07 -1.45 -5.06
C TRP A 25 -7.14 -2.50 -4.78
N ALA A 26 -8.00 -2.25 -3.79
CA ALA A 26 -9.11 -3.17 -3.48
C ALA A 26 -10.09 -3.34 -4.66
N GLY A 27 -10.33 -2.29 -5.44
CA GLY A 27 -11.18 -2.37 -6.64
C GLY A 27 -10.56 -3.21 -7.76
N ASN A 28 -9.27 -3.02 -8.02
CA ASN A 28 -8.61 -3.50 -9.25
C ASN A 28 -7.78 -4.78 -9.06
N TYR A 29 -7.32 -5.07 -7.85
CA TYR A 29 -6.49 -6.25 -7.56
C TYR A 29 -7.20 -7.18 -6.57
N PRO A 30 -7.68 -8.35 -7.03
CA PRO A 30 -8.37 -9.31 -6.17
C PRO A 30 -7.55 -9.75 -4.95
N SER A 31 -6.22 -9.83 -5.10
CA SER A 31 -5.28 -10.17 -4.03
C SER A 31 -5.24 -9.14 -2.90
N LEU A 32 -5.69 -7.91 -3.14
CA LEU A 32 -5.68 -6.80 -2.17
C LEU A 32 -7.08 -6.48 -1.61
N ARG A 33 -8.09 -7.31 -1.92
CA ARG A 33 -9.46 -7.12 -1.41
C ARG A 33 -9.63 -7.50 0.05
N THR A 34 -8.83 -8.43 0.55
CA THR A 34 -8.94 -8.84 1.95
C THR A 34 -8.35 -7.77 2.86
N PRO A 35 -8.98 -7.48 4.02
CA PRO A 35 -8.51 -6.44 4.92
C PRO A 35 -7.09 -6.71 5.43
N GLU A 36 -6.72 -7.98 5.60
CA GLU A 36 -5.38 -8.41 6.02
C GLU A 36 -4.32 -8.13 4.94
N ALA A 37 -4.61 -8.49 3.68
CA ALA A 37 -3.70 -8.23 2.56
C ALA A 37 -3.55 -6.74 2.29
N ALA A 38 -4.62 -5.96 2.43
CA ALA A 38 -4.59 -4.51 2.33
C ALA A 38 -3.73 -3.88 3.44
N ALA A 39 -3.85 -4.35 4.69
CA ALA A 39 -3.04 -3.87 5.80
C ALA A 39 -1.55 -4.20 5.61
N ALA A 40 -1.22 -5.43 5.20
CA ALA A 40 0.15 -5.85 4.92
C ALA A 40 0.75 -5.05 3.74
N ALA A 41 -0.02 -4.81 2.69
CA ALA A 41 0.38 -3.99 1.55
C ALA A 41 0.70 -2.54 1.98
N GLU A 42 -0.16 -1.92 2.79
CA GLU A 42 0.06 -0.57 3.29
C GLU A 42 1.28 -0.48 4.21
N GLU A 43 1.44 -1.44 5.12
CA GLU A 43 2.59 -1.51 6.01
C GLU A 43 3.90 -1.64 5.23
N HIS A 44 3.91 -2.51 4.20
CA HIS A 44 5.09 -2.72 3.37
C HIS A 44 5.45 -1.49 2.54
N VAL A 45 4.45 -0.82 1.94
CA VAL A 45 4.65 0.44 1.20
C VAL A 45 5.18 1.53 2.12
N VAL A 46 4.56 1.74 3.28
CA VAL A 46 4.98 2.77 4.24
C VAL A 46 6.36 2.46 4.83
N GLY A 47 6.63 1.19 5.14
CA GLY A 47 7.92 0.72 5.62
C GLY A 47 9.03 1.02 4.62
N THR A 48 8.80 0.69 3.35
CA THR A 48 9.76 0.94 2.26
C THR A 48 9.97 2.44 2.03
N LEU A 49 8.90 3.24 2.06
CA LEU A 49 9.04 4.69 1.96
C LEU A 49 9.81 5.27 3.15
N ALA A 50 9.67 4.71 4.35
CA ALA A 50 10.40 5.18 5.52
C ALA A 50 11.91 4.88 5.47
N THR A 51 12.34 3.89 4.69
CA THR A 51 13.77 3.57 4.48
C THR A 51 14.45 4.42 3.41
N LEU A 52 13.69 5.17 2.61
CA LEU A 52 14.25 6.04 1.58
C LEU A 52 14.99 7.25 2.17
N PRO A 53 15.97 7.82 1.45
CA PRO A 53 16.59 9.08 1.83
C PRO A 53 15.55 10.22 1.89
N LEU A 54 15.79 11.20 2.76
CA LEU A 54 14.88 12.34 3.01
C LEU A 54 14.32 13.00 1.72
N PRO A 55 15.11 13.32 0.68
CA PRO A 55 14.57 13.96 -0.52
C PRO A 55 13.51 13.10 -1.22
N TYR A 56 13.76 11.79 -1.35
CA TYR A 56 12.80 10.85 -1.95
C TYR A 56 11.55 10.71 -1.10
N ARG A 57 11.69 10.72 0.23
CA ARG A 57 10.55 10.66 1.15
C ARG A 57 9.61 11.85 0.97
N LEU A 58 10.17 13.05 0.85
CA LEU A 58 9.39 14.26 0.59
C LEU A 58 8.72 14.19 -0.79
N ALA A 59 9.45 13.77 -1.82
CA ALA A 59 8.91 13.63 -3.17
C ALA A 59 7.71 12.66 -3.21
N TYR A 60 7.84 11.47 -2.62
CA TYR A 60 6.74 10.50 -2.54
C TYR A 60 5.55 11.00 -1.71
N THR A 61 5.82 11.67 -0.59
CA THR A 61 4.74 12.23 0.25
C THR A 61 3.97 13.32 -0.49
N CYS A 62 4.68 14.19 -1.22
CA CYS A 62 4.07 15.19 -2.09
C CYS A 62 3.26 14.53 -3.20
N ALA A 63 3.85 13.56 -3.92
CA ALA A 63 3.17 12.84 -5.00
C ALA A 63 1.87 12.17 -4.53
N LEU A 64 1.89 11.50 -3.37
CA LEU A 64 0.72 10.86 -2.76
C LEU A 64 -0.37 11.88 -2.38
N ARG A 65 0.01 13.06 -1.88
CA ARG A 65 -0.93 14.14 -1.55
C ARG A 65 -1.50 14.83 -2.79
N THR A 66 -0.72 14.95 -3.86
CA THR A 66 -1.18 15.57 -5.12
C THR A 66 -2.01 14.61 -5.96
N LEU A 67 -1.88 13.30 -5.77
CA LEU A 67 -2.62 12.25 -6.49
C LEU A 67 -4.14 12.48 -6.55
N PRO A 68 -4.87 12.76 -5.44
CA PRO A 68 -6.31 12.97 -5.50
C PRO A 68 -6.69 14.27 -6.23
N ALA A 69 -5.83 15.29 -6.19
CA ALA A 69 -6.03 16.54 -6.93
C ALA A 69 -5.76 16.33 -8.43
N ALA A 70 -4.67 15.66 -8.78
CA ALA A 70 -4.33 15.30 -10.15
C ALA A 70 -5.40 14.39 -10.78
N TYR A 71 -5.89 13.40 -10.03
CA TYR A 71 -7.01 12.57 -10.47
C TYR A 71 -8.26 13.41 -10.73
N ARG A 72 -8.58 14.36 -9.85
CA ARG A 72 -9.73 15.26 -10.04
C ARG A 72 -9.59 16.14 -11.28
N ILE A 73 -8.39 16.63 -11.58
CA ILE A 73 -8.11 17.46 -12.76
C ILE A 73 -8.26 16.62 -14.04
N VAL A 74 -7.74 15.39 -14.04
CA VAL A 74 -7.64 14.55 -15.23
C VAL A 74 -8.93 13.75 -15.51
N ALA A 75 -9.56 13.21 -14.47
CA ALA A 75 -10.78 12.42 -14.58
C ALA A 75 -12.05 13.29 -14.49
N GLY A 76 -11.95 14.54 -14.01
CA GLY A 76 -13.09 15.45 -13.89
C GLY A 76 -14.05 15.13 -12.73
N HIS A 77 -13.83 14.03 -12.01
CA HIS A 77 -14.65 13.62 -10.87
C HIS A 77 -13.79 13.16 -9.69
N ARG A 78 -14.41 13.06 -8.50
CA ARG A 78 -13.72 12.50 -7.33
C ARG A 78 -13.48 11.01 -7.52
N MET A 79 -12.40 10.54 -6.93
CA MET A 79 -12.04 9.13 -6.88
C MET A 79 -13.10 8.37 -6.05
N ALA A 80 -14.12 7.85 -6.71
CA ALA A 80 -15.25 7.16 -6.10
C ALA A 80 -14.94 5.67 -5.84
N ARG A 81 -15.83 5.00 -5.11
CA ARG A 81 -15.68 3.64 -4.53
C ARG A 81 -15.20 2.55 -5.50
N ALA A 82 -15.47 2.70 -6.79
CA ALA A 82 -14.84 1.95 -7.86
C ALA A 82 -13.95 2.93 -8.60
N ALA A 83 -12.64 2.86 -8.39
CA ALA A 83 -11.72 3.68 -9.14
C ALA A 83 -11.83 3.29 -10.61
N ASP A 84 -12.40 4.21 -11.40
CA ASP A 84 -12.60 4.06 -12.83
C ASP A 84 -11.22 3.82 -13.49
N GLY A 85 -11.09 2.68 -14.17
CA GLY A 85 -9.86 2.29 -14.85
C GLY A 85 -9.42 3.35 -15.86
N ALA A 86 -10.36 4.07 -16.47
CA ALA A 86 -10.07 5.15 -17.43
C ALA A 86 -9.44 6.37 -16.74
N GLY A 87 -9.95 6.77 -15.58
CA GLY A 87 -9.38 7.88 -14.79
C GLY A 87 -7.96 7.60 -14.33
N MET A 88 -7.69 6.36 -13.90
CA MET A 88 -6.34 5.94 -13.51
C MET A 88 -5.40 5.75 -14.69
N ALA A 89 -5.88 5.27 -15.85
CA ALA A 89 -5.07 5.19 -17.06
C ALA A 89 -4.61 6.58 -17.52
N ARG A 90 -5.49 7.59 -17.45
CA ARG A 90 -5.11 8.98 -17.76
C ARG A 90 -4.14 9.58 -16.75
N LEU A 91 -4.27 9.23 -15.46
CA LEU A 91 -3.29 9.63 -14.44
C LEU A 91 -1.92 8.96 -14.68
N ALA A 92 -1.92 7.69 -15.07
CA ALA A 92 -0.72 6.95 -15.44
C ALA A 92 -0.10 7.43 -16.77
N ALA A 93 -0.83 8.20 -17.59
CA ALA A 93 -0.27 8.85 -18.77
C ALA A 93 0.58 10.09 -18.42
N LEU A 94 0.52 10.60 -17.18
CA LEU A 94 1.35 11.73 -16.76
C LEU A 94 2.76 11.25 -16.37
N PRO A 95 3.83 11.81 -16.99
CA PRO A 95 5.19 11.50 -16.60
C PRO A 95 5.41 11.90 -15.13
N GLY A 96 5.95 10.97 -14.34
CA GLY A 96 6.13 11.10 -12.89
C GLY A 96 5.06 10.38 -12.06
N PHE A 97 3.78 10.48 -12.42
CA PHE A 97 2.72 9.72 -11.71
C PHE A 97 2.71 8.25 -12.12
N ALA A 98 3.01 7.95 -13.38
CA ALA A 98 3.14 6.57 -13.88
C ALA A 98 4.08 5.72 -13.02
N GLU A 99 5.27 6.26 -12.74
CA GLU A 99 6.31 5.55 -11.99
C GLU A 99 5.94 5.40 -10.51
N VAL A 100 5.34 6.44 -9.92
CA VAL A 100 4.85 6.38 -8.54
C VAL A 100 3.73 5.34 -8.42
N LEU A 101 2.77 5.31 -9.34
CA LEU A 101 1.70 4.31 -9.37
C LEU A 101 2.25 2.90 -9.57
N ARG A 102 3.19 2.72 -10.49
CA ARG A 102 3.83 1.43 -10.78
C ARG A 102 4.61 0.92 -9.56
N ALA A 103 5.48 1.74 -8.98
CA ALA A 103 6.29 1.38 -7.83
C ALA A 103 5.44 1.09 -6.59
N THR A 104 4.46 1.94 -6.27
CA THR A 104 3.58 1.75 -5.10
C THR A 104 2.68 0.53 -5.25
N THR A 105 2.18 0.25 -6.45
CA THR A 105 1.37 -0.95 -6.72
C THR A 105 2.21 -2.22 -6.67
N ALA A 106 3.43 -2.21 -7.21
CA ALA A 106 4.35 -3.34 -7.10
C ALA A 106 4.68 -3.65 -5.64
N LEU A 107 4.98 -2.62 -4.84
CA LEU A 107 5.22 -2.76 -3.39
C LEU A 107 3.99 -3.25 -2.63
N ALA A 108 2.79 -2.79 -3.00
CA ALA A 108 1.56 -3.25 -2.39
C ALA A 108 1.30 -4.74 -2.66
N LEU A 109 1.47 -5.16 -3.91
CA LEU A 109 1.34 -6.57 -4.30
C LEU A 109 2.39 -7.45 -3.62
N TYR A 110 3.62 -6.96 -3.53
CA TYR A 110 4.70 -7.65 -2.84
C TYR A 110 4.43 -7.77 -1.34
N GLY A 111 4.00 -6.69 -0.68
CA GLY A 111 3.62 -6.70 0.73
C GLY A 111 2.44 -7.63 1.04
N ALA A 112 1.45 -7.70 0.15
CA ALA A 112 0.37 -8.67 0.28
C ALA A 112 0.83 -10.12 0.08
N LEU A 113 1.79 -10.37 -0.80
CA LEU A 113 2.38 -11.70 -0.97
C LEU A 113 3.16 -12.11 0.28
N ASP A 114 4.03 -11.23 0.79
CA ASP A 114 4.85 -11.47 1.98
C ASP A 114 3.98 -11.68 3.24
N GLY A 115 2.94 -10.87 3.40
CA GLY A 115 1.95 -11.03 4.47
C GLY A 115 1.25 -12.40 4.46
N ARG A 116 0.91 -12.93 3.27
CA ARG A 116 0.31 -14.28 3.14
C ARG A 116 1.28 -15.40 3.50
N ILE A 117 2.57 -15.24 3.19
CA ILE A 117 3.61 -16.21 3.54
C ILE A 117 3.81 -16.22 5.06
N SER A 118 3.84 -15.05 5.69
CA SER A 118 3.96 -14.91 7.15
C SER A 118 2.77 -15.54 7.90
N ILE A 119 1.53 -15.33 7.42
CA ILE A 119 0.32 -15.95 8.00
C ILE A 119 0.35 -17.48 7.86
N SER A 120 0.77 -18.00 6.70
CA SER A 120 0.89 -19.45 6.48
C SER A 120 1.97 -20.09 7.36
N ALA A 121 3.09 -19.40 7.60
CA ALA A 121 4.17 -19.87 8.47
C ALA A 121 3.75 -19.88 9.96
N SER A 122 3.03 -18.85 10.40
CA SER A 122 2.50 -18.75 11.77
C SER A 122 1.44 -19.82 12.06
N THR A 123 0.59 -20.13 11.06
CA THR A 123 -0.45 -21.17 11.18
C THR A 123 0.13 -22.58 11.22
N ARG A 124 1.25 -22.84 10.53
CA ARG A 124 1.91 -24.17 10.50
C ARG A 124 2.65 -24.50 11.81
N THR A 125 2.96 -23.49 12.64
CA THR A 125 3.74 -23.69 13.88
C THR A 125 2.85 -24.00 15.09
N ARG A 126 1.52 -23.81 14.99
CA ARG A 126 0.59 -23.99 16.12
C ARG A 126 0.01 -25.41 16.26
N THR A 127 0.35 -26.34 15.37
CA THR A 127 -0.23 -27.70 15.34
C THR A 127 0.77 -28.82 15.63
N ARG A 128 1.92 -28.50 16.25
CA ARG A 128 2.91 -29.51 16.67
C ARG A 128 3.03 -29.60 18.18
N THR A 129 1.89 -29.71 18.88
CA THR A 129 1.87 -30.08 20.29
C THR A 129 1.46 -31.54 20.44
N ARG A 130 2.49 -32.39 20.34
CA ARG A 130 2.79 -33.61 21.11
C ARG A 130 1.66 -34.64 21.36
N PRO A 131 1.83 -35.91 20.94
CA PRO A 131 1.02 -37.00 21.48
C PRO A 131 1.38 -37.19 22.95
N ARG A 132 0.38 -37.13 23.83
CA ARG A 132 0.53 -37.44 25.25
C ARG A 132 0.33 -38.95 25.41
N THR A 133 1.42 -39.69 25.37
CA THR A 133 1.48 -41.07 25.86
C THR A 133 1.26 -41.05 27.36
N ALA A 134 0.25 -41.77 27.85
CA ALA A 134 0.22 -42.49 29.13
C ALA A 134 -1.23 -42.81 29.52
N ALA A 135 -1.65 -44.05 29.29
CA ALA A 135 -2.04 -44.99 30.35
C ALA A 135 -2.15 -46.39 29.72
#